data_AF-A0A3N5RMR9-F1
#
_entry.id   AF-A0A3N5RMR9-F1
#
_cell.length_a   1.000
_cell.length_b   1.000
_cell.length_c   1.000
_cell.angle_alpha   90.00
_cell.angle_beta   90.00
_cell.angle_gamma   90.00
#
_symmetry.space_group_name_H-M   'P 1'
#
loop_
_entity.id
_entity.type
_entity.pdbx_description
1 polymer ?
#
loop_
_entity_poly.entity_id
_entity_poly.type
_entity_poly.pdbx_seq_one_letter_code
_entity_poly.pdbx_strand_id
1 'polypeptide(L)'
;MVDRKMPRVKQNSMPISLHYALTDSQCSKCGGQFEWSANFNDINQPKYISQHCDQEYVIRIDSVKVEMMTSVERGRKAAKELEDEPGAIKVAEGLKDIKRKN
;
A
#
# COMPACT_ATOMS: atom_id res chain seq x y z
N MET A 1 11.36 -11.20 -21.59
CA MET A 1 10.34 -10.14 -21.41
C MET A 1 9.18 -10.79 -20.70
N VAL A 2 8.91 -10.42 -19.44
CA VAL A 2 7.81 -11.00 -18.66
C VAL A 2 6.58 -10.15 -18.95
N ASP A 3 5.61 -10.73 -19.65
CA ASP A 3 4.30 -10.14 -19.91
C ASP A 3 3.57 -9.98 -18.56
N ARG A 4 3.76 -8.83 -17.90
CA ARG A 4 3.03 -8.44 -16.68
C ARG A 4 1.61 -8.10 -17.11
N LYS A 5 0.80 -9.14 -17.31
CA LYS A 5 -0.64 -9.03 -17.55
C LYS A 5 -1.29 -8.49 -16.28
N MET A 6 -1.30 -7.16 -16.16
CA MET A 6 -1.90 -6.42 -15.05
C MET A 6 -3.34 -6.93 -14.83
N PRO A 7 -3.74 -7.21 -13.58
CA PRO A 7 -5.08 -7.69 -13.30
C PRO A 7 -6.06 -6.55 -13.58
N ARG A 8 -6.59 -6.50 -14.80
CA ARG A 8 -7.78 -5.71 -15.12
C ARG A 8 -8.87 -6.16 -14.16
N VAL A 9 -9.52 -5.21 -13.48
CA VAL A 9 -10.61 -5.47 -12.54
C VAL A 9 -11.64 -6.38 -13.24
N LYS A 10 -11.62 -7.67 -12.88
CA LYS A 10 -12.54 -8.69 -13.38
C LYS A 10 -13.61 -8.88 -12.32
N GLN A 11 -14.88 -8.85 -12.73
CA GLN A 11 -16.05 -8.98 -11.86
C GLN A 11 -16.15 -10.31 -11.07
N ASN A 12 -15.27 -11.29 -11.33
CA ASN A 12 -15.22 -12.60 -10.66
C ASN A 12 -13.82 -12.91 -10.10
N SER A 13 -13.28 -12.07 -9.21
CA SER A 13 -11.91 -12.24 -8.70
C SER A 13 -11.89 -12.93 -7.33
N MET A 14 -11.00 -13.91 -7.19
CA MET A 14 -10.56 -14.42 -5.89
C MET A 14 -10.18 -13.25 -4.95
N PRO A 15 -10.31 -13.41 -3.62
CA PRO A 15 -9.86 -12.41 -2.68
C PRO A 15 -8.41 -12.00 -2.97
N ILE A 16 -8.17 -10.71 -3.14
CA ILE A 16 -6.84 -10.14 -3.34
C ILE A 16 -6.45 -9.33 -2.11
N SER A 17 -5.14 -9.14 -1.90
CA SER A 17 -4.67 -8.24 -0.84
C SER A 17 -5.17 -6.82 -1.09
N LEU A 18 -5.68 -6.18 -0.03
CA LEU A 18 -6.15 -4.80 -0.09
C LEU A 18 -5.07 -3.84 -0.60
N HIS A 19 -3.80 -4.08 -0.26
CA HIS A 19 -2.67 -3.28 -0.75
C HIS A 19 -2.66 -3.22 -2.28
N TYR A 20 -2.69 -4.39 -2.95
CA TYR A 20 -2.68 -4.45 -4.41
C TYR A 20 -3.96 -3.89 -5.03
N ALA A 21 -5.10 -4.07 -4.38
CA ALA A 21 -6.36 -3.47 -4.84
C ALA A 21 -6.26 -1.93 -4.86
N LEU A 22 -5.53 -1.32 -3.91
CA LEU A 22 -5.39 0.13 -3.83
C LEU A 22 -4.29 0.67 -4.76
N THR A 23 -3.17 -0.05 -4.94
CA THR A 23 -2.02 0.44 -5.71
C THR A 23 -2.06 0.09 -7.19
N ASP A 24 -2.62 -1.07 -7.55
CA ASP A 24 -2.44 -1.65 -8.88
C ASP A 24 -3.72 -1.62 -9.72
N SER A 25 -4.84 -1.19 -9.13
CA SER A 25 -6.13 -1.15 -9.83
C SER A 25 -6.17 -0.02 -10.85
N GLN A 26 -6.50 -0.38 -12.09
CA GLN A 26 -6.62 0.52 -13.23
C GLN A 26 -7.99 0.43 -13.89
N CYS A 27 -8.45 1.55 -14.43
CA CYS A 27 -9.66 1.66 -15.22
C CYS A 27 -9.52 0.84 -16.50
N SER A 28 -10.50 -0.03 -16.76
CA SER A 28 -10.53 -0.86 -17.97
C SER A 28 -10.76 -0.06 -19.25
N LYS A 29 -11.35 1.14 -19.16
CA LYS A 29 -11.63 2.01 -20.31
C LYS A 29 -10.41 2.81 -20.77
N CYS A 30 -9.71 3.47 -19.85
CA CYS A 30 -8.63 4.40 -20.18
C CYS A 30 -7.24 3.95 -19.68
N GLY A 31 -7.15 2.89 -18.89
CA GLY A 31 -5.90 2.44 -18.27
C GLY A 31 -5.40 3.31 -17.11
N GLY A 32 -6.12 4.38 -16.76
CA GLY A 32 -5.77 5.27 -15.65
C GLY A 32 -5.86 4.57 -14.30
N GLN A 33 -4.95 4.92 -13.39
CA GLN A 33 -4.99 4.44 -12.01
C GLN A 33 -6.15 5.09 -11.26
N PHE A 34 -6.81 4.33 -10.38
CA PHE A 34 -7.89 4.87 -9.55
C PHE A 34 -7.32 5.66 -8.37
N GLU A 35 -7.96 6.79 -8.08
CA GLU A 35 -7.77 7.52 -6.83
C GLU A 35 -8.85 7.07 -5.84
N TRP A 36 -8.44 6.36 -4.79
CA TRP A 36 -9.35 5.76 -3.82
C TRP A 36 -9.59 6.68 -2.64
N SER A 37 -10.85 6.86 -2.29
CA SER A 37 -11.28 7.51 -1.05
C SER A 37 -11.79 6.46 -0.06
N ALA A 38 -11.29 6.51 1.17
CA ALA A 38 -11.78 5.67 2.25
C ALA A 38 -13.14 6.16 2.75
N ASN A 39 -14.10 5.24 2.91
CA ASN A 39 -15.38 5.52 3.54
C ASN A 39 -15.60 4.51 4.68
N PHE A 40 -15.40 4.99 5.90
CA PHE A 40 -15.51 4.21 7.14
C PHE A 40 -16.65 4.69 8.03
N ASN A 41 -17.68 5.31 7.43
CA ASN A 41 -18.84 5.79 8.18
C ASN A 41 -19.61 4.65 8.86
N ASP A 42 -19.58 3.45 8.26
CA ASP A 42 -20.00 2.21 8.90
C ASP A 42 -18.76 1.36 9.20
N ILE A 43 -18.42 1.27 10.49
CA ILE A 43 -17.26 0.51 10.95
C ILE A 43 -17.38 -1.00 10.69
N ASN A 44 -18.60 -1.51 10.54
CA ASN A 44 -18.84 -2.92 10.24
C ASN A 44 -18.70 -3.24 8.74
N GLN A 45 -18.73 -2.21 7.89
CA GLN A 45 -18.63 -2.34 6.44
C GLN A 45 -17.71 -1.26 5.84
N PRO A 46 -16.42 -1.24 6.23
CA PRO A 46 -15.46 -0.31 5.67
C PRO A 46 -15.30 -0.58 4.17
N LYS A 47 -15.27 0.49 3.38
CA LYS A 47 -15.13 0.40 1.93
C LYS A 47 -14.24 1.51 1.39
N TYR A 48 -13.68 1.27 0.20
CA TYR A 48 -13.03 2.30 -0.59
C TYR A 48 -13.85 2.56 -1.84
N ILE A 49 -13.99 3.83 -2.20
CA ILE A 49 -14.74 4.28 -3.35
C ILE A 49 -13.84 5.08 -4.29
N SER A 50 -14.03 4.92 -5.59
CA SER A 50 -13.38 5.75 -6.60
C SER A 50 -14.37 6.04 -7.72
N GLN A 51 -14.35 7.26 -8.24
CA GLN A 51 -15.14 7.63 -9.40
C GLN A 51 -14.19 7.96 -10.56
N HIS A 52 -14.35 7.24 -11.67
CA HIS A 52 -13.47 7.40 -12.82
C HIS A 52 -14.18 6.99 -14.12
N CYS A 53 -13.97 7.74 -15.20
CA CYS A 53 -14.67 7.51 -16.49
C CYS A 53 -16.19 7.30 -16.35
N ASP A 54 -16.82 8.18 -15.55
CA ASP A 54 -18.26 8.20 -15.27
C ASP A 54 -18.80 6.90 -14.65
N GLN A 55 -17.94 6.14 -13.98
CA GLN A 55 -18.28 4.92 -13.27
C GLN A 55 -17.79 4.99 -11.83
N GLU A 56 -18.63 4.49 -10.93
CA GLU A 56 -18.27 4.29 -9.53
C GLU A 56 -17.69 2.89 -9.34
N TYR A 57 -16.56 2.81 -8.65
CA TYR A 57 -15.87 1.59 -8.28
C TYR A 57 -15.82 1.49 -6.76
N VAL A 58 -16.02 0.29 -6.24
CA VAL A 58 -16.07 0.03 -4.80
C VAL A 58 -15.21 -1.18 -4.45
N ILE A 59 -14.32 -1.04 -3.48
CA ILE A 59 -13.63 -2.15 -2.82
C ILE A 59 -14.35 -2.44 -1.51
N ARG A 60 -14.83 -3.68 -1.36
CA ARG A 60 -15.40 -4.20 -0.12
C ARG A 60 -14.38 -5.10 0.56
N ILE A 61 -14.31 -5.04 1.88
CA ILE A 61 -13.43 -5.88 2.68
C ILE A 61 -14.25 -7.10 3.15
N ASP A 62 -14.10 -8.22 2.45
CA ASP A 62 -14.87 -9.44 2.73
C ASP A 62 -14.19 -10.38 3.74
N SER A 63 -12.87 -10.29 3.88
CA SER A 63 -12.08 -11.17 4.76
C SER A 63 -11.07 -10.36 5.56
N VAL A 64 -11.03 -10.62 6.87
CA VAL A 64 -10.12 -9.95 7.80
C VAL A 64 -9.40 -11.01 8.63
N LYS A 65 -8.08 -10.88 8.77
CA LYS A 65 -7.26 -11.71 9.63
C LYS A 65 -6.81 -10.88 10.84
N VAL A 66 -7.13 -11.34 12.04
CA VAL A 66 -6.66 -10.72 13.29
C VAL A 66 -5.46 -11.52 13.78
N GLU A 67 -4.31 -10.87 13.89
CA GLU A 67 -3.10 -11.46 14.43
C GLU A 67 -2.75 -10.81 15.77
N MET A 68 -2.48 -11.62 16.80
CA MET A 68 -1.97 -11.12 18.07
C MET A 68 -0.47 -10.85 17.91
N MET A 69 -0.08 -9.58 17.82
CA MET A 69 1.34 -9.23 17.82
C MET A 69 1.91 -9.33 19.23
N THR A 70 2.81 -10.29 19.44
CA THR A 70 3.61 -10.33 20.67
C THR A 70 4.68 -9.22 20.64
N SER A 71 5.08 -8.72 21.81
CA SER A 71 6.04 -7.60 21.92
C SER A 71 7.36 -7.84 21.18
N VAL A 72 7.76 -9.11 21.05
CA VAL A 72 8.97 -9.56 20.35
C VAL A 72 8.87 -9.35 18.83
N GLU A 73 7.68 -9.51 18.26
CA GLU A 73 7.45 -9.37 16.81
C GLU A 73 7.32 -7.91 16.37
N ARG A 74 6.78 -7.03 17.23
CA ARG A 74 6.79 -5.57 16.98
C ARG A 74 8.21 -5.03 16.85
N GLY A 75 9.11 -5.45 17.73
CA GLY A 75 10.53 -5.03 17.68
C GLY A 75 11.24 -5.48 16.40
N ARG A 76 10.93 -6.69 15.89
CA ARG A 76 11.51 -7.20 14.65
C ARG A 76 10.98 -6.51 13.38
N LYS A 77 9.71 -6.12 13.34
CA LYS A 77 9.15 -5.35 12.21
C LYS A 77 9.69 -3.91 12.16
N ALA A 78 9.74 -3.23 13.30
CA ALA A 78 10.32 -1.89 13.40
C ALA A 78 11.80 -1.85 13.01
N ALA A 79 12.58 -2.90 13.36
CA ALA A 79 13.98 -3.02 12.94
C ALA A 79 14.14 -3.18 11.42
N LYS A 80 13.25 -3.93 10.76
CA LYS A 80 13.28 -4.10 9.29
C LYS A 80 12.87 -2.83 8.53
N GLU A 81 11.95 -2.03 9.05
CA GLU A 81 11.55 -0.76 8.42
C GLU A 81 12.63 0.33 8.52
N LEU A 82 13.52 0.27 9.53
CA LEU A 82 14.66 1.18 9.68
C LEU A 82 15.87 0.79 8.80
N GLU A 83 15.92 -0.42 8.28
CA GLU A 83 17.00 -0.88 7.37
C GLU A 83 16.79 -0.43 5.91
N ASP A 84 15.57 0.00 5.56
CA ASP A 84 15.18 0.50 4.23
C ASP A 84 15.35 2.03 4.09
N GLU A 85 16.10 2.69 4.98
CA GLU A 85 16.55 4.06 4.73
C GLU A 85 17.64 4.07 3.64
N PRO A 86 17.49 4.88 2.57
CA PRO A 86 18.47 4.96 1.50
C PRO A 86 19.81 5.42 2.09
N GLY A 87 20.87 4.65 1.85
CA GLY A 87 22.21 4.86 2.41
C GLY A 87 22.81 6.26 2.19
N ALA A 88 22.19 7.09 1.35
CA ALA A 88 22.48 8.51 1.16
C ALA A 88 22.31 9.36 2.43
N ILE A 89 21.41 9.01 3.37
CA ILE A 89 21.22 9.78 4.61
C ILE A 89 22.38 9.54 5.58
N LYS A 90 22.86 8.29 5.69
CA LYS A 90 23.97 7.89 6.57
C LYS A 90 25.31 8.56 6.20
N VAL A 91 25.55 8.82 4.91
CA VAL A 91 26.76 9.55 4.46
C VAL A 91 26.69 11.05 4.75
N ALA A 92 25.50 11.65 4.74
CA ALA A 92 25.34 13.08 5.03
C ALA A 92 25.53 13.41 6.52
N GLU A 93 25.13 12.52 7.43
CA GLU A 93 25.35 12.69 8.87
C GLU A 93 26.83 12.50 9.25
N GLY A 94 27.53 11.52 8.66
CA GLY A 94 28.96 11.32 8.91
C GLY A 94 29.85 12.50 8.52
N LEU A 95 29.43 13.32 7.55
CA LEU A 95 30.14 14.55 7.14
C LEU A 95 29.95 15.72 8.11
N LYS A 96 28.90 15.73 8.95
CA LYS A 96 28.68 16.79 9.94
C LYS A 96 29.60 16.63 11.16
N ASP A 97 29.94 15.40 11.53
CA ASP A 97 30.84 15.12 12.66
C ASP A 97 32.31 15.40 12.34
N ILE A 98 32.72 15.26 11.07
CA ILE A 98 34.08 15.58 10.62
C ILE A 98 34.31 17.11 10.61
N LYS A 99 33.27 17.92 10.30
CA LYS A 99 33.35 19.39 10.28
C LYS A 99 33.40 20.05 11.67
N ARG A 100 33.12 19.33 12.76
CA ARG A 100 33.18 19.87 14.14
C ARG A 100 34.55 19.71 14.82
N LYS A 101 35.49 19.01 14.18
CA LYS A 101 36.82 18.70 14.74
C LYS A 101 37.99 19.37 14.03
N ASN A 102 37.74 20.25 13.06
CA ASN A 102 38.76 21.14 12.47
C ASN A 102 38.47 22.59 12.81
#